data_AF-A0AAX3XCJ1-F1
#
_entry.id   AF-A0AAX3XCJ1-F1
#
_cell.length_a   1.000
_cell.length_b   1.000
_cell.length_c   1.000
_cell.angle_alpha   90.00
_cell.angle_beta   90.00
_cell.angle_gamma   90.00
#
_symmetry.space_group_name_H-M   'P 1'
#
loop_
_entity.id
_entity.type
_entity.pdbx_description
1 polymer ?
#
loop_
_entity_poly.entity_id
_entity_poly.type
_entity_poly.pdbx_seq_one_letter_code
_entity_poly.pdbx_strand_id
1 'polypeptide(L)'
;MDTTFFGRYFGVLVLMDSKKNKVVCYHFIRTEKDIYYKLALNRLREKGYIIQSITCDGRRGLMKDLFNTPVQMCQFHMIAIVMRKLRKKHQSSAGKELKIITKTITESTKNEFYLRLHTWYLKHEIFLKERSEKANEKGYFPYKHRNIRGAYASLKWYMNYLFSFEKYTEINIEKTTNRIEGLFKHLKHQLNNHNGLTKKHKIMFIKDFLNKKSC
;
A
#
# COMPACT_ATOMS: atom_id res chain seq x y z
N MET A 1 -5.90 7.17 0.34
CA MET A 1 -5.90 7.35 -1.13
C MET A 1 -5.41 6.06 -1.76
N ASP A 2 -6.04 5.64 -2.86
CA ASP A 2 -5.71 4.39 -3.55
C ASP A 2 -6.20 4.44 -5.01
N THR A 3 -5.73 3.53 -5.85
CA THR A 3 -6.07 3.40 -7.27
C THR A 3 -6.63 2.00 -7.56
N THR A 4 -7.75 1.95 -8.30
CA THR A 4 -8.24 0.69 -8.87
C THR A 4 -8.21 0.71 -10.40
N PHE A 5 -7.86 -0.42 -11.01
CA PHE A 5 -7.81 -0.62 -12.47
C PHE A 5 -9.00 -1.43 -12.99
N PHE A 6 -9.40 -1.12 -14.24
CA PHE A 6 -10.46 -1.80 -14.99
C PHE A 6 -9.88 -2.36 -16.29
N GLY A 7 -9.51 -3.64 -16.26
CA GLY A 7 -8.76 -4.29 -17.33
C GLY A 7 -7.40 -3.63 -17.56
N ARG A 8 -6.91 -3.65 -18.81
CA ARG A 8 -5.62 -3.03 -19.20
C ARG A 8 -5.78 -1.61 -19.75
N TYR A 9 -6.96 -1.01 -19.64
CA TYR A 9 -7.32 0.19 -20.40
C TYR A 9 -7.20 1.50 -19.62
N PHE A 10 -7.64 1.50 -18.36
CA PHE A 10 -7.61 2.66 -17.47
C PHE A 10 -7.81 2.24 -16.01
N GLY A 11 -7.47 3.14 -15.09
CA GLY A 11 -7.80 3.07 -13.67
C GLY A 11 -8.34 4.40 -13.17
N VAL A 12 -8.77 4.40 -11.92
CA VAL A 12 -9.23 5.60 -11.20
C VAL A 12 -8.46 5.69 -9.89
N LEU A 13 -7.76 6.81 -9.72
CA LEU A 13 -7.19 7.24 -8.45
C LEU A 13 -8.29 7.94 -7.66
N VAL A 14 -8.47 7.56 -6.39
CA VAL A 14 -9.47 8.16 -5.49
C VAL A 14 -8.83 8.62 -4.19
N LEU A 15 -9.15 9.86 -3.81
CA LEU A 15 -8.85 10.45 -2.51
C LEU A 15 -10.18 10.60 -1.77
N MET A 16 -10.18 10.22 -0.49
CA MET A 16 -11.34 10.16 0.37
C MET A 16 -11.02 10.86 1.69
N ASP A 17 -11.98 11.62 2.21
CA ASP A 17 -11.93 12.20 3.55
C ASP A 17 -12.23 11.10 4.58
N SER A 18 -11.26 10.83 5.45
CA SER A 18 -11.36 9.82 6.51
C SER A 18 -12.40 10.15 7.58
N LYS A 19 -12.67 11.43 7.82
CA LYS A 19 -13.62 11.90 8.85
C LYS A 19 -15.04 11.88 8.33
N LYS A 20 -15.24 12.40 7.11
CA LYS A 20 -16.59 12.48 6.50
C LYS A 20 -16.99 11.21 5.76
N ASN A 21 -16.05 10.30 5.49
CA ASN A 21 -16.25 9.11 4.68
C ASN A 21 -16.80 9.47 3.27
N LYS A 22 -16.29 10.56 2.68
CA LYS A 22 -16.72 11.09 1.37
C LYS A 22 -15.55 11.11 0.39
N VAL A 23 -15.84 10.87 -0.89
CA VAL A 23 -14.87 11.07 -1.96
C VAL A 23 -14.63 12.57 -2.13
N VAL A 24 -13.37 13.00 -2.04
CA VAL A 24 -13.01 14.42 -2.21
C VAL A 24 -12.42 14.72 -3.58
N CYS A 25 -11.75 13.74 -4.19
CA CYS A 25 -11.15 13.89 -5.50
C CYS A 25 -10.97 12.54 -6.17
N TYR A 26 -11.13 12.50 -7.50
CA TYR A 26 -10.80 11.34 -8.29
C TYR A 26 -10.24 11.72 -9.66
N HIS A 27 -9.37 10.86 -10.20
CA HIS A 27 -8.73 11.06 -11.49
C HIS A 27 -8.65 9.77 -12.28
N PHE A 28 -9.07 9.80 -13.55
CA PHE A 28 -8.85 8.70 -14.46
C PHE A 28 -7.40 8.71 -14.95
N ILE A 29 -6.73 7.58 -14.84
CA ILE A 29 -5.32 7.40 -15.21
C ILE A 29 -5.17 6.19 -16.11
N ARG A 30 -4.15 6.17 -16.97
CA ARG A 30 -3.80 4.97 -17.77
C ARG A 30 -2.84 4.05 -17.03
N THR A 31 -1.97 4.64 -16.21
CA THR A 31 -0.93 3.95 -15.44
C THR A 31 -0.82 4.58 -14.07
N GLU A 32 -0.39 3.82 -13.08
CA GLU A 32 -0.19 4.34 -11.74
C GLU A 32 1.21 4.95 -11.61
N LYS A 33 1.27 6.25 -11.36
CA LYS A 33 2.51 7.02 -11.22
C LYS A 33 2.39 8.00 -10.05
N ASP A 34 3.51 8.26 -9.38
CA ASP A 34 3.55 9.14 -8.20
C ASP A 34 3.11 10.58 -8.51
N ILE A 35 3.34 11.03 -9.75
CA ILE A 35 2.91 12.34 -10.25
C ILE A 35 1.39 12.55 -10.11
N TYR A 36 0.57 11.52 -10.35
CA TYR A 36 -0.88 11.67 -10.31
C TYR A 36 -1.41 11.88 -8.89
N TYR A 37 -0.79 11.24 -7.90
CA TYR A 37 -1.09 11.49 -6.49
C TYR A 37 -0.71 12.91 -6.08
N LYS A 38 0.49 13.37 -6.46
CA LYS A 38 0.95 14.75 -6.19
C LYS A 38 0.01 15.78 -6.80
N LEU A 39 -0.40 15.59 -8.06
CA LEU A 39 -1.35 16.47 -8.74
C LEU A 39 -2.72 16.47 -8.06
N ALA A 40 -3.23 15.31 -7.62
CA ALA A 40 -4.50 15.22 -6.92
C ALA A 40 -4.46 15.95 -5.57
N LEU A 41 -3.37 15.79 -4.80
CA LEU A 41 -3.17 16.46 -3.52
C LEU A 41 -3.00 17.99 -3.70
N ASN A 42 -2.26 18.44 -4.71
CA ASN A 42 -2.14 19.88 -5.01
C ASN A 42 -3.48 20.53 -5.34
N ARG A 43 -4.32 19.86 -6.14
CA ARG A 43 -5.68 20.35 -6.44
C ARG A 43 -6.56 20.50 -5.20
N LEU A 44 -6.37 19.64 -4.19
CA LEU A 44 -7.05 19.81 -2.91
C LEU A 44 -6.53 21.05 -2.17
N ARG A 45 -5.21 21.26 -2.12
CA ARG A 45 -4.61 22.43 -1.49
C ARG A 45 -5.02 23.74 -2.16
N GLU A 46 -5.07 23.78 -3.49
CA GLU A 46 -5.54 24.92 -4.28
C GLU A 46 -7.02 25.28 -3.97
N LYS A 47 -7.82 24.29 -3.58
CA LYS A 47 -9.21 24.49 -3.13
C LYS A 47 -9.34 24.85 -1.65
N GLY A 48 -8.22 25.09 -0.96
CA GLY A 48 -8.19 25.47 0.46
C GLY A 48 -8.25 24.29 1.45
N TYR A 49 -8.11 23.04 1.00
CA TYR A 49 -8.06 21.91 1.93
C TYR A 49 -6.74 21.86 2.69
N ILE A 50 -6.82 21.70 4.01
CA ILE A 50 -5.68 21.42 4.89
C ILE A 50 -5.56 19.91 5.06
N ILE A 51 -4.50 19.33 4.49
CA ILE A 51 -4.24 17.89 4.54
C ILE A 51 -3.48 17.56 5.83
N GLN A 52 -4.15 16.94 6.80
CA GLN A 52 -3.59 16.62 8.11
C GLN A 52 -2.72 15.35 8.11
N SER A 53 -3.13 14.33 7.35
CA SER A 53 -2.41 13.06 7.20
C SER A 53 -2.79 12.38 5.89
N ILE A 54 -1.96 11.43 5.44
CA ILE A 54 -2.19 10.66 4.22
C ILE A 54 -2.01 9.18 4.52
N THR A 55 -3.06 8.38 4.34
CA THR A 55 -2.95 6.91 4.36
C THR A 55 -2.99 6.35 2.93
N CYS A 56 -2.02 5.51 2.55
CA CYS A 56 -1.92 4.92 1.20
C CYS A 56 -1.21 3.56 1.16
N ASP A 57 -1.23 2.92 0.00
CA ASP A 57 -0.72 1.56 -0.26
C ASP A 57 0.82 1.46 -0.36
N GLY A 58 1.52 2.57 -0.09
CA GLY A 58 2.96 2.53 0.13
C GLY A 58 3.80 2.51 -1.13
N ARG A 59 3.38 3.12 -2.24
CA ARG A 59 4.34 3.33 -3.34
C ARG A 59 5.56 4.09 -2.82
N ARG A 60 6.76 3.53 -2.99
CA ARG A 60 7.99 4.11 -2.40
C ARG A 60 8.21 5.58 -2.77
N GLY A 61 7.84 5.97 -3.99
CA GLY A 61 7.94 7.35 -4.46
C GLY A 61 6.94 8.32 -3.82
N LEU A 62 5.91 7.82 -3.13
CA LEU A 62 4.93 8.60 -2.36
C LEU A 62 5.33 8.80 -0.90
N MET A 63 6.14 7.92 -0.32
CA MET A 63 6.40 7.97 1.13
C MET A 63 7.44 9.01 1.54
N LYS A 64 8.13 9.65 0.57
CA LYS A 64 9.02 10.77 0.87
C LYS A 64 8.18 12.04 1.01
N ASP A 65 7.93 12.45 2.26
CA ASP A 65 7.36 13.72 2.72
C ASP A 65 6.54 14.46 1.66
N LEU A 66 5.37 13.88 1.35
CA LEU A 66 4.34 14.56 0.58
C LEU A 66 3.92 15.80 1.38
N PHE A 67 4.42 16.97 0.99
CA PHE A 67 4.04 18.26 1.54
C PHE A 67 4.27 18.41 3.06
N ASN A 68 5.30 17.73 3.60
CA ASN A 68 5.56 17.69 5.05
C ASN A 68 4.36 17.15 5.87
N THR A 69 3.51 16.34 5.24
CA THR A 69 2.33 15.74 5.87
C THR A 69 2.66 14.33 6.39
N PRO A 70 2.24 13.96 7.61
CA PRO A 70 2.34 12.58 8.10
C PRO A 70 1.77 11.56 7.11
N VAL A 71 2.61 10.61 6.69
CA VAL A 71 2.19 9.53 5.80
C VAL A 71 2.11 8.21 6.56
N GLN A 72 0.99 7.53 6.43
CA GLN A 72 0.73 6.19 6.95
C GLN A 72 0.67 5.19 5.79
N MET A 73 1.49 4.15 5.87
CA MET A 73 1.40 2.98 5.03
C MET A 73 0.23 2.11 5.50
N CYS A 74 -0.68 1.75 4.59
CA CYS A 74 -1.73 0.79 4.87
C CYS A 74 -1.13 -0.54 5.34
N GLN A 75 -1.46 -0.94 6.56
CA GLN A 75 -0.92 -2.15 7.17
C GLN A 75 -1.35 -3.42 6.41
N PHE A 76 -2.57 -3.48 5.87
CA PHE A 76 -3.00 -4.62 5.05
C PHE A 76 -2.26 -4.73 3.72
N HIS A 77 -1.99 -3.60 3.06
CA HIS A 77 -1.15 -3.60 1.87
C HIS A 77 0.28 -4.03 2.16
N MET A 78 0.82 -3.67 3.33
CA MET A 78 2.14 -4.15 3.76
C MET A 78 2.13 -5.68 3.95
N ILE A 79 1.13 -6.20 4.66
CA ILE A 79 0.94 -7.64 4.81
C ILE A 79 0.86 -8.31 3.43
N ALA A 80 0.05 -7.79 2.51
CA ALA A 80 -0.08 -8.31 1.17
C ALA A 80 1.24 -8.30 0.37
N ILE A 81 2.04 -7.22 0.47
CA ILE A 81 3.36 -7.10 -0.17
C ILE A 81 4.30 -8.21 0.33
N VAL A 82 4.34 -8.43 1.64
CA VAL A 82 5.19 -9.47 2.24
C VAL A 82 4.68 -10.85 1.87
N MET A 83 3.38 -11.10 2.01
CA MET A 83 2.78 -12.40 1.69
C MET A 83 2.93 -12.76 0.21
N ARG A 84 2.94 -11.79 -0.71
CA ARG A 84 3.20 -12.04 -2.14
C ARG A 84 4.65 -12.48 -2.39
N LYS A 85 5.60 -11.95 -1.63
CA LYS A 85 7.02 -12.36 -1.71
C LYS A 85 7.22 -13.76 -1.11
N LEU A 86 6.50 -14.09 -0.04
CA LEU A 86 6.65 -15.36 0.67
C LEU A 86 5.72 -16.44 0.10
N ARG A 87 6.27 -17.59 -0.32
CA ARG A 87 5.47 -18.73 -0.81
C ARG A 87 4.37 -19.14 0.18
N LYS A 88 3.17 -19.56 -0.28
CA LYS A 88 2.02 -19.95 0.57
C LYS A 88 2.40 -20.97 1.67
N LYS A 89 3.06 -22.07 1.28
CA LYS A 89 3.73 -23.02 2.18
C LYS A 89 5.24 -22.81 2.08
N HIS A 90 5.81 -22.03 2.99
CA HIS A 90 7.24 -21.79 3.00
C HIS A 90 7.94 -22.93 3.76
N GLN A 91 9.01 -23.50 3.20
CA GLN A 91 9.67 -24.66 3.80
C GLN A 91 10.67 -24.24 4.91
N SER A 92 11.48 -23.21 4.66
CA SER A 92 12.43 -22.68 5.67
C SER A 92 11.73 -22.13 6.92
N SER A 93 12.34 -22.35 8.09
CA SER A 93 11.96 -21.70 9.36
C SER A 93 11.91 -20.18 9.24
N ALA A 94 12.94 -19.56 8.64
CA ALA A 94 13.01 -18.11 8.41
C ALA A 94 11.74 -17.53 7.76
N GLY A 95 11.31 -18.12 6.64
CA GLY A 95 10.09 -17.73 5.94
C GLY A 95 8.79 -18.00 6.71
N LYS A 96 8.71 -19.07 7.51
CA LYS A 96 7.54 -19.36 8.36
C LYS A 96 7.41 -18.33 9.49
N GLU A 97 8.51 -18.08 10.21
CA GLU A 97 8.55 -17.11 11.31
C GLU A 97 8.26 -15.69 10.82
N LEU A 98 8.81 -15.28 9.67
CA LEU A 98 8.55 -13.95 9.11
C LEU A 98 7.07 -13.73 8.79
N LYS A 99 6.36 -14.77 8.33
CA LYS A 99 4.91 -14.69 8.10
C LYS A 99 4.14 -14.46 9.39
N ILE A 100 4.51 -15.17 10.45
CA ILE A 100 3.86 -15.03 11.76
C ILE A 100 4.04 -13.61 12.25
N ILE A 101 5.27 -13.10 12.28
CA ILE A 101 5.58 -11.71 12.67
C ILE A 101 4.78 -10.72 11.81
N THR A 102 4.78 -10.88 10.49
CA THR A 102 4.07 -9.96 9.58
C THR A 102 2.57 -9.89 9.86
N LYS A 103 1.94 -11.01 10.27
CA LYS A 103 0.50 -11.01 10.58
C LYS A 103 0.16 -10.20 11.82
N THR A 104 1.11 -9.97 12.73
CA THR A 104 0.85 -9.21 13.96
C THR A 104 0.91 -7.70 13.76
N ILE A 105 1.24 -7.20 12.55
CA ILE A 105 1.41 -5.76 12.27
C ILE A 105 0.22 -4.91 12.76
N THR A 106 -1.01 -5.39 12.59
CA THR A 106 -2.23 -4.64 12.92
C THR A 106 -2.54 -4.57 14.41
N GLU A 107 -1.93 -5.46 15.19
CA GLU A 107 -2.23 -5.69 16.62
C GLU A 107 -1.05 -5.32 17.52
N SER A 108 0.15 -5.12 16.95
CA SER A 108 1.37 -4.80 17.71
C SER A 108 1.58 -3.29 17.81
N THR A 109 2.31 -2.85 18.83
CA THR A 109 2.91 -1.51 18.83
C THR A 109 4.11 -1.43 17.88
N LYS A 110 4.54 -0.22 17.50
CA LYS A 110 5.77 -0.03 16.70
C LYS A 110 6.98 -0.72 17.33
N ASN A 111 7.18 -0.49 18.63
CA ASN A 111 8.36 -0.98 19.34
C ASN A 111 8.36 -2.50 19.44
N GLU A 112 7.22 -3.10 19.78
CA GLU A 112 7.08 -4.55 19.85
C GLU A 112 7.31 -5.21 18.48
N PHE A 113 6.69 -4.67 17.43
CA PHE A 113 6.86 -5.19 16.07
C PHE A 113 8.32 -5.06 15.61
N TYR A 114 8.96 -3.92 15.88
CA TYR A 114 10.37 -3.70 15.59
C TYR A 114 11.26 -4.73 16.30
N LEU A 115 11.06 -4.95 17.61
CA LEU A 115 11.87 -5.88 18.39
C LEU A 115 11.73 -7.32 17.87
N ARG A 116 10.50 -7.77 17.59
CA ARG A 116 10.24 -9.09 17.00
C ARG A 116 10.94 -9.24 15.64
N LEU A 117 10.81 -8.23 14.77
CA LEU A 117 11.42 -8.24 13.44
C LEU A 117 12.96 -8.20 13.50
N HIS A 118 13.52 -7.43 14.44
CA HIS A 118 14.96 -7.32 14.63
C HIS A 118 15.56 -8.61 15.18
N THR A 119 14.92 -9.21 16.18
CA THR A 119 15.31 -10.52 16.74
C THR A 119 15.29 -11.60 15.67
N TRP A 120 14.25 -11.63 14.83
CA TRP A 120 14.18 -12.51 13.68
C TRP A 120 15.34 -12.29 12.69
N TYR A 121 15.72 -11.03 12.42
CA TYR A 121 16.83 -10.73 11.53
C TYR A 121 18.15 -11.29 12.07
N LEU A 122 18.44 -11.07 13.36
CA LEU A 122 19.67 -11.57 14.00
C LEU A 122 19.74 -13.10 13.93
N LYS A 123 18.63 -13.78 14.25
CA LYS A 123 18.54 -15.24 14.20
C LYS A 123 18.81 -15.82 12.80
N HIS A 124 18.34 -15.15 11.76
CA HIS A 124 18.42 -15.65 10.38
C HIS A 124 19.46 -14.91 9.52
N GLU A 125 20.37 -14.14 10.12
CA GLU A 125 21.27 -13.26 9.36
C GLU A 125 22.15 -14.03 8.38
N ILE A 126 22.77 -15.11 8.84
CA ILE A 126 23.64 -15.99 8.03
C ILE A 126 22.84 -16.56 6.86
N PHE A 127 21.65 -17.08 7.12
CA PHE A 127 20.72 -17.58 6.10
C PHE A 127 20.40 -16.49 5.06
N LEU A 128 20.12 -15.25 5.48
CA LEU A 128 19.79 -14.16 4.56
C LEU A 128 20.98 -13.69 3.69
N LYS A 129 22.22 -13.89 4.18
CA LYS A 129 23.46 -13.51 3.48
C LYS A 129 23.95 -14.60 2.51
N GLU A 130 23.40 -15.82 2.58
CA GLU A 130 23.77 -16.94 1.72
C GLU A 130 23.63 -16.60 0.22
N ARG A 131 24.70 -16.87 -0.55
CA ARG A 131 24.79 -16.63 -1.99
C ARG A 131 24.92 -17.93 -2.77
N SER A 132 24.43 -17.90 -4.01
CA SER A 132 24.62 -18.96 -4.99
C SER A 132 26.11 -19.13 -5.31
N GLU A 133 26.53 -20.37 -5.54
CA GLU A 133 27.88 -20.71 -6.04
C GLU A 133 28.02 -20.42 -7.54
N LYS A 134 26.89 -20.28 -8.25
CA LYS A 134 26.86 -19.91 -9.67
C LYS A 134 26.60 -18.42 -9.84
N ALA A 135 27.42 -17.75 -10.62
CA ALA A 135 27.22 -16.37 -11.03
C ALA A 135 26.05 -16.27 -12.03
N ASN A 136 25.41 -15.10 -12.07
CA ASN A 136 24.44 -14.76 -13.13
C ASN A 136 25.15 -14.27 -14.40
N GLU A 137 24.38 -13.99 -15.45
CA GLU A 137 24.85 -13.45 -16.74
C GLU A 137 25.70 -12.16 -16.62
N LYS A 138 25.61 -11.46 -15.50
CA LYS A 138 26.35 -10.21 -15.22
C LYS A 138 27.55 -10.42 -14.28
N GLY A 139 27.93 -11.66 -13.99
CA GLY A 139 29.05 -12.00 -13.11
C GLY A 139 28.77 -11.88 -11.61
N TYR A 140 27.53 -11.58 -11.18
CA TYR A 140 27.20 -11.47 -9.76
C TYR A 140 26.70 -12.81 -9.21
N PHE A 141 27.16 -13.16 -8.01
CA PHE A 141 26.62 -14.29 -7.24
C PHE A 141 25.36 -13.87 -6.49
N PRO A 142 24.15 -14.29 -6.93
CA PRO A 142 22.93 -13.83 -6.32
C PRO A 142 22.67 -14.45 -4.94
N TYR A 143 21.96 -13.73 -4.07
CA TYR A 143 21.43 -14.31 -2.84
C TYR A 143 20.50 -15.50 -3.14
N LYS A 144 20.62 -16.59 -2.36
CA LYS A 144 19.74 -17.76 -2.50
C LYS A 144 18.30 -17.42 -2.10
N HIS A 145 18.11 -16.65 -1.02
CA HIS A 145 16.81 -16.37 -0.42
C HIS A 145 16.25 -14.98 -0.77
N ARG A 146 16.30 -14.60 -2.07
CA ARG A 146 15.94 -13.24 -2.53
C ARG A 146 14.57 -12.76 -2.07
N ASN A 147 13.58 -13.66 -2.04
CA ASN A 147 12.20 -13.32 -1.69
C ASN A 147 12.04 -12.98 -0.20
N ILE A 148 12.61 -13.79 0.70
CA ILE A 148 12.60 -13.51 2.14
C ILE A 148 13.39 -12.23 2.43
N ARG A 149 14.59 -12.11 1.86
CA ARG A 149 15.41 -10.90 2.00
C ARG A 149 14.65 -9.66 1.51
N GLY A 150 13.98 -9.77 0.36
CA GLY A 150 13.15 -8.71 -0.19
C GLY A 150 11.94 -8.37 0.68
N ALA A 151 11.33 -9.34 1.36
CA ALA A 151 10.21 -9.13 2.27
C ALA A 151 10.66 -8.38 3.54
N TYR A 152 11.75 -8.84 4.16
CA TYR A 152 12.39 -8.16 5.29
C TYR A 152 12.80 -6.73 4.93
N ALA A 153 13.46 -6.54 3.80
CA ALA A 153 13.88 -5.21 3.35
C ALA A 153 12.69 -4.26 3.12
N SER A 154 11.54 -4.79 2.67
CA SER A 154 10.31 -4.01 2.62
C SER A 154 9.86 -3.59 4.02
N LEU A 155 9.69 -4.53 4.97
CA LEU A 155 9.27 -4.21 6.33
C LEU A 155 10.18 -3.19 7.01
N LYS A 156 11.50 -3.37 6.89
CA LYS A 156 12.50 -2.43 7.43
C LYS A 156 12.34 -1.03 6.84
N TRP A 157 12.12 -0.91 5.53
CA TRP A 157 11.95 0.38 4.86
C TRP A 157 10.64 1.07 5.25
N TYR A 158 9.54 0.31 5.33
CA TYR A 158 8.23 0.86 5.68
C TYR A 158 8.03 1.11 7.19
N MET A 159 8.97 0.67 8.04
CA MET A 159 8.84 0.75 9.51
C MET A 159 8.45 2.15 10.00
N ASN A 160 9.01 3.20 9.40
CA ASN A 160 8.73 4.59 9.77
C ASN A 160 7.34 5.09 9.35
N TYR A 161 6.65 4.35 8.48
CA TYR A 161 5.34 4.71 7.94
C TYR A 161 4.22 3.77 8.39
N LEU A 162 4.53 2.59 8.92
CA LEU A 162 3.54 1.60 9.34
C LEU A 162 2.83 1.96 10.65
N PHE A 163 3.44 2.84 11.44
CA PHE A 163 2.98 3.21 12.78
C PHE A 163 2.96 4.74 12.95
N SER A 164 2.77 5.49 11.86
CA SER A 164 2.64 6.96 11.93
C SER A 164 1.47 7.38 12.81
N PHE A 165 0.40 6.57 12.86
CA PHE A 165 -0.74 6.78 13.76
C PHE A 165 -0.37 6.76 15.25
N GLU A 166 0.70 6.07 15.65
CA GLU A 166 1.18 6.08 17.05
C GLU A 166 1.99 7.34 17.38
N LYS A 167 2.62 7.94 16.37
CA LYS A 167 3.40 9.17 16.53
C LYS A 167 2.51 10.41 16.60
N TYR A 168 1.42 10.42 15.84
CA TYR A 168 0.49 11.54 15.69
C TYR A 168 -0.90 11.14 16.18
N THR A 169 -1.03 10.86 17.47
CA THR A 169 -2.27 10.37 18.09
C THR A 169 -3.41 11.39 18.03
N GLU A 170 -3.07 12.67 18.03
CA GLU A 170 -3.99 13.82 18.05
C GLU A 170 -4.81 13.97 16.77
N ILE A 171 -4.33 13.45 15.63
CA ILE A 171 -5.00 13.54 14.33
C ILE A 171 -5.71 12.24 13.90
N ASN A 172 -5.71 11.20 14.75
CA ASN A 172 -6.42 9.93 14.55
C ASN A 172 -6.24 9.32 13.14
N ILE A 173 -4.99 9.07 12.76
CA ILE A 173 -4.66 8.53 11.42
C ILE A 173 -5.18 7.10 11.28
N GLU A 174 -5.90 6.81 10.19
CA GLU A 174 -6.31 5.45 9.86
C GLU A 174 -5.12 4.55 9.55
N LYS A 175 -5.08 3.36 10.18
CA LYS A 175 -4.04 2.34 9.96
C LYS A 175 -4.10 1.68 8.57
N THR A 176 -5.27 1.72 7.92
CA THR A 176 -5.56 0.98 6.68
C THR A 176 -6.35 1.82 5.68
N THR A 177 -6.47 1.35 4.44
CA THR A 177 -7.26 1.97 3.36
C THR A 177 -8.63 1.29 3.18
N ASN A 178 -9.14 0.61 4.21
CA ASN A 178 -10.37 -0.20 4.16
C ASN A 178 -11.59 0.51 3.56
N ARG A 179 -11.76 1.80 3.87
CA ARG A 179 -12.88 2.61 3.36
C ARG A 179 -12.86 2.70 1.83
N ILE A 180 -11.69 2.97 1.26
CA ILE A 180 -11.49 3.06 -0.19
C ILE A 180 -11.56 1.66 -0.83
N GLU A 181 -10.99 0.64 -0.19
CA GLU A 181 -11.12 -0.74 -0.67
C GLU A 181 -12.58 -1.19 -0.75
N GLY A 182 -13.38 -0.87 0.28
CA GLY A 182 -14.83 -1.12 0.30
C GLY A 182 -15.58 -0.36 -0.79
N LEU A 183 -15.23 0.91 -1.01
CA LEU A 183 -15.76 1.73 -2.11
C LEU A 183 -15.46 1.09 -3.47
N PHE A 184 -14.22 0.64 -3.69
CA PHE A 184 -13.81 -0.03 -4.93
C PHE A 184 -14.49 -1.37 -5.13
N LYS A 185 -14.66 -2.15 -4.06
CA LYS A 185 -15.41 -3.41 -4.12
C LYS A 185 -16.86 -3.16 -4.53
N HIS A 186 -17.51 -2.16 -3.94
CA HIS A 186 -18.89 -1.79 -4.29
C HIS A 186 -19.00 -1.31 -5.74
N LEU A 187 -18.10 -0.43 -6.17
CA LEU A 187 -18.04 0.06 -7.55
C LEU A 187 -17.87 -1.09 -8.56
N LYS A 188 -16.90 -1.98 -8.31
CA LYS A 188 -16.66 -3.14 -9.19
C LYS A 188 -17.85 -4.08 -9.24
N HIS A 189 -18.50 -4.32 -8.11
CA HIS A 189 -19.68 -5.17 -8.05
C HIS A 189 -20.81 -4.61 -8.92
N GLN A 190 -21.11 -3.30 -8.83
CA GLN A 190 -22.14 -2.69 -9.67
C GLN A 190 -21.75 -2.70 -11.16
N LEU A 191 -20.49 -2.43 -11.49
CA LEU A 191 -20.01 -2.48 -12.88
C LEU A 191 -20.06 -3.90 -13.48
N ASN A 192 -19.86 -4.94 -12.66
CA ASN A 192 -19.92 -6.33 -13.14
C ASN A 192 -21.32 -6.70 -13.64
N ASN A 193 -22.37 -6.07 -13.14
CA ASN A 193 -23.74 -6.24 -13.66
C ASN A 193 -23.91 -5.62 -15.06
N HIS A 194 -22.94 -4.84 -15.52
CA HIS A 194 -22.93 -4.11 -16.79
C HIS A 194 -21.66 -4.41 -17.61
N ASN A 195 -21.27 -5.68 -17.69
CA ASN A 195 -20.00 -6.10 -18.33
C ASN A 195 -19.85 -5.64 -19.80
N GLY A 196 -20.97 -5.53 -20.54
CA GLY A 196 -21.02 -5.10 -21.94
C GLY A 196 -20.79 -3.60 -22.18
N LEU A 197 -20.64 -2.78 -21.15
CA LEU A 197 -20.43 -1.34 -21.33
C LEU A 197 -19.11 -1.04 -22.06
N THR A 198 -19.21 -0.15 -23.05
CA THR A 198 -18.04 0.46 -23.70
C THR A 198 -17.21 1.24 -22.68
N LYS A 199 -15.94 1.51 -23.01
CA LYS A 199 -15.05 2.30 -22.15
C LYS A 199 -15.66 3.66 -21.77
N LYS A 200 -16.30 4.34 -22.74
CA LYS A 200 -16.96 5.65 -22.51
C LYS A 200 -18.06 5.53 -21.46
N HIS A 201 -18.95 4.55 -21.60
CA HIS A 201 -20.05 4.35 -20.65
C HIS A 201 -19.56 3.85 -19.28
N LYS A 202 -18.51 3.02 -19.22
CA LYS A 202 -17.86 2.65 -17.95
C LYS A 202 -17.33 3.89 -17.21
N ILE A 203 -16.68 4.81 -17.91
CA ILE A 203 -16.19 6.06 -17.31
C ILE A 203 -17.35 6.93 -16.81
N MET A 204 -18.44 7.04 -17.57
CA MET A 204 -19.63 7.79 -17.14
C MET A 204 -20.26 7.18 -15.89
N PHE A 205 -20.41 5.86 -15.87
CA PHE A 205 -20.90 5.13 -14.70
C PHE A 205 -20.04 5.39 -13.46
N ILE A 206 -18.72 5.26 -13.59
CA ILE A 206 -17.78 5.50 -12.48
C ILE A 206 -17.87 6.95 -11.98
N LYS A 207 -17.99 7.92 -12.89
CA LYS A 207 -18.17 9.33 -12.51
C LYS A 207 -19.44 9.54 -11.68
N ASP A 208 -20.57 9.06 -12.19
CA ASP A 208 -21.86 9.17 -11.49
C ASP A 208 -21.80 8.50 -10.11
N PHE A 209 -21.26 7.28 -10.05
CA PHE A 209 -21.07 6.54 -8.81
C PHE A 209 -20.21 7.32 -7.79
N LEU A 210 -19.05 7.84 -8.21
CA LEU A 210 -18.15 8.56 -7.31
C LEU A 210 -18.74 9.91 -6.88
N ASN A 211 -19.44 10.62 -7.77
CA ASN A 211 -20.12 11.87 -7.43
C ASN A 211 -21.19 11.68 -6.35
N LYS A 212 -21.97 10.59 -6.43
CA LYS A 212 -22.92 10.20 -5.38
C LYS A 212 -22.27 9.89 -4.03
N LYS A 213 -20.96 9.65 -4.00
CA LYS A 213 -20.17 9.42 -2.78
C LYS A 213 -19.37 10.65 -2.35
N SER A 214 -19.43 11.75 -3.10
CA SER A 214 -18.82 13.04 -2.79
C SER A 214 -19.78 13.97 -2.03
N CYS A 215 -21.08 13.88 -2.30
CA CYS A 215 -22.15 14.54 -1.54
C CYS A 215 -22.35 13.86 -0.20
#